data_AF-K6ACB8-F1
#
_entry.id   AF-K6ACB8-F1
#
_cell.length_a   1.000
_cell.length_b   1.000
_cell.length_c   1.000
_cell.angle_alpha   90.00
_cell.angle_beta   90.00
_cell.angle_gamma   90.00
#
_symmetry.space_group_name_H-M   'P 1'
#
loop_
_entity.id
_entity.type
_entity.pdbx_description
1 polymer ?
#
loop_
_entity_poly.entity_id
_entity_poly.type
_entity_poly.pdbx_seq_one_letter_code
_entity_poly.pdbx_strand_id
1 'polypeptide(L)'
;MSEWCKYINGKLVLLILTGTILLVLTTCSKREKEEMHTIDIRSGCIYPQAIPLSSITDSVEIIHFSDPFYRDKVLLLDSVIVVESKKSCQLFDRKGKFIKEIARKGNAPDEYPNCLALNEWNGNIYITDHNGVTKVYTLDGQFLETFLCPIDFLSTIGVLNEKEFVGYRINYKGNEKDRMIFYGKDTIFNRLSYQKEYTEPKNYFFFRKDGHFVRTPHSLLMKELLNDTIYQVSSATHNIEPAYLLELDSLRGDESLRYSLENPEFELFRYTPYIMLLGEHNSTCWFTTVYSSYEQQKQIYATHCYDRKTKKVYSMELKMSLKDMGKDSQLLYDSTQYTPPSVNWDNFFPEQMSTDGRYLMSYRGNDILVIARLKKNPIAILQPDTNLRWHTVLLPLIILLILASTYFYFRHKKIRQALKQIKKQLSSNEEILKHYHIELEKMRKSSTETTASIQKSAELEQQIYLLEIQNEELKQHLAVREQKKQKTETERTHLSVSDEGYNLFIKLKAEPSYVFIGEKEHEHLCRITDKLYRQFATRLQTTYQELTKHDIETCCLLKAGLTNQELSIIFNNTPAAITKSKNRIKKRIGLNGDTNLDSFLQEF
;
A
#
# COMPACT_ATOMS: atom_id res chain seq x y z
N MET A 1 -3.76 -40.46 -53.99
CA MET A 1 -4.19 -39.04 -53.89
C MET A 1 -5.18 -38.79 -52.74
N SER A 2 -5.27 -39.67 -51.72
CA SER A 2 -6.34 -39.62 -50.70
C SER A 2 -5.88 -39.40 -49.25
N GLU A 3 -4.58 -39.50 -48.93
CA GLU A 3 -4.09 -39.29 -47.55
C GLU A 3 -3.55 -37.88 -47.29
N TRP A 4 -3.01 -37.21 -48.31
CA TRP A 4 -2.51 -35.83 -48.19
C TRP A 4 -3.62 -34.79 -48.00
N CYS A 5 -4.82 -34.99 -48.58
CA CYS A 5 -5.95 -34.07 -48.41
C CYS A 5 -6.59 -34.15 -47.01
N LYS A 6 -6.50 -35.28 -46.29
CA LYS A 6 -7.05 -35.38 -44.92
C LYS A 6 -6.17 -34.68 -43.89
N TYR A 7 -4.85 -34.69 -44.07
CA TYR A 7 -3.91 -34.08 -43.14
C TYR A 7 -3.93 -32.54 -43.20
N ILE A 8 -4.16 -31.97 -44.38
CA ILE A 8 -4.26 -30.51 -44.56
C ILE A 8 -5.60 -29.97 -44.01
N ASN A 9 -6.70 -30.70 -44.19
CA ASN A 9 -8.00 -30.30 -43.63
C ASN A 9 -8.03 -30.30 -42.10
N GLY A 10 -7.36 -31.25 -41.44
CA GLY A 10 -7.31 -31.29 -39.97
C GLY A 10 -6.61 -30.09 -39.34
N LYS A 11 -5.49 -29.64 -39.93
CA LYS A 11 -4.75 -28.46 -39.44
C LYS A 11 -5.45 -27.14 -39.79
N LEU A 12 -6.10 -27.05 -40.95
CA LEU A 12 -6.85 -25.85 -41.35
C LEU A 12 -8.09 -25.65 -40.48
N VAL A 13 -8.82 -26.74 -40.16
CA VAL A 13 -9.98 -26.70 -39.25
C VAL A 13 -9.56 -26.34 -37.83
N LEU A 14 -8.42 -26.87 -37.36
CA LEU A 14 -7.88 -26.51 -36.03
C LEU A 14 -7.45 -25.03 -35.98
N LEU A 15 -6.80 -24.51 -37.03
CA LEU A 15 -6.41 -23.10 -37.15
C LEU A 15 -7.61 -22.16 -37.20
N ILE A 16 -8.66 -22.53 -37.94
CA ILE A 16 -9.91 -21.75 -38.02
C ILE A 16 -10.65 -21.80 -36.67
N LEU A 17 -10.68 -22.93 -35.97
CA LEU A 17 -11.26 -23.05 -34.62
C LEU A 17 -10.46 -22.26 -33.57
N THR A 18 -9.13 -22.28 -33.63
CA THR A 18 -8.30 -21.45 -32.73
C THR A 18 -8.44 -19.96 -33.07
N GLY A 19 -8.61 -19.62 -34.34
CA GLY A 19 -8.82 -18.24 -34.80
C GLY A 19 -10.20 -17.69 -34.44
N THR A 20 -11.25 -18.50 -34.52
CA THR A 20 -12.61 -18.11 -34.10
C THR A 20 -12.75 -18.05 -32.58
N ILE A 21 -12.08 -18.93 -31.84
CA ILE A 21 -12.01 -18.84 -30.37
C ILE A 21 -11.25 -17.58 -29.94
N LEU A 22 -10.15 -17.20 -30.62
CA LEU A 22 -9.47 -15.93 -30.37
C LEU A 22 -10.36 -14.72 -30.72
N LEU A 23 -11.10 -14.78 -31.83
CA LEU A 23 -11.98 -13.68 -32.25
C LEU A 23 -13.17 -13.49 -31.28
N VAL A 24 -13.78 -14.58 -30.81
CA VAL A 24 -14.88 -14.53 -29.82
C VAL A 24 -14.39 -14.05 -28.45
N LEU A 25 -13.13 -14.32 -28.09
CA LEU A 25 -12.49 -13.76 -26.90
C LEU A 25 -12.14 -12.27 -27.04
N THR A 26 -11.89 -11.76 -28.26
CA THR A 26 -11.65 -10.33 -28.51
C THR A 26 -12.93 -9.50 -28.66
N THR A 27 -14.05 -10.08 -29.11
CA THR A 27 -15.34 -9.37 -29.24
C THR A 27 -16.19 -9.39 -27.97
N CYS A 28 -15.79 -10.14 -26.95
CA CYS A 28 -16.38 -10.09 -25.62
C CYS A 28 -15.42 -9.44 -24.62
N SER A 29 -14.84 -8.29 -24.99
CA SER A 29 -14.48 -7.32 -23.97
C SER A 29 -15.80 -6.80 -23.40
N LYS A 30 -16.33 -7.47 -22.37
CA LYS A 30 -17.10 -6.72 -21.36
C LYS A 30 -16.23 -5.50 -21.08
N ARG A 31 -16.74 -4.29 -21.38
CA ARG A 31 -16.19 -3.07 -20.78
C ARG A 31 -16.16 -3.39 -19.29
N GLU A 32 -14.98 -3.64 -18.74
CA GLU A 32 -14.80 -3.59 -17.31
C GLU A 32 -15.29 -2.20 -16.93
N LYS A 33 -16.43 -2.17 -16.23
CA LYS A 33 -16.95 -0.95 -15.67
C LYS A 33 -15.83 -0.49 -14.76
N GLU A 34 -15.16 0.62 -15.10
CA GLU A 34 -14.02 1.11 -14.34
C GLU A 34 -14.39 1.09 -12.86
N GLU A 35 -13.63 0.32 -12.08
CA GLU A 35 -13.88 0.13 -10.66
C GLU A 35 -13.76 1.50 -9.99
N MET A 36 -14.84 1.99 -9.38
CA MET A 36 -14.86 3.27 -8.66
C MET A 36 -13.68 3.35 -7.69
N HIS A 37 -12.89 4.42 -7.78
CA HIS A 37 -11.68 4.57 -6.97
C HIS A 37 -12.03 5.06 -5.56
N THR A 38 -11.83 4.22 -4.55
CA THR A 38 -11.93 4.63 -3.15
C THR A 38 -10.62 5.29 -2.69
N ILE A 39 -10.73 6.49 -2.11
CA ILE A 39 -9.62 7.32 -1.65
C ILE A 39 -9.79 7.56 -0.15
N ASP A 40 -8.89 6.98 0.66
CA ASP A 40 -8.86 7.18 2.11
C ASP A 40 -8.06 8.43 2.49
N ILE A 41 -8.76 9.45 3.00
CA ILE A 41 -8.17 10.71 3.47
C ILE A 41 -8.40 10.97 4.95
N ARG A 42 -8.90 9.99 5.71
CA ARG A 42 -9.36 10.16 7.10
C ARG A 42 -8.33 10.77 8.03
N SER A 43 -7.19 10.11 8.17
CA SER A 43 -6.07 10.64 8.96
C SER A 43 -5.38 11.79 8.22
N GLY A 44 -5.35 11.73 6.90
CA GLY A 44 -4.63 12.68 6.06
C GLY A 44 -5.15 14.11 6.10
N CYS A 45 -6.45 14.32 6.28
CA CYS A 45 -7.05 15.66 6.38
C CYS A 45 -6.87 16.29 7.78
N ILE A 46 -6.60 15.48 8.81
CA ILE A 46 -6.39 15.92 10.19
C ILE A 46 -4.89 16.02 10.54
N TYR A 47 -4.07 15.13 9.98
CA TYR A 47 -2.64 15.03 10.25
C TYR A 47 -1.84 14.89 8.94
N PRO A 48 -1.86 15.91 8.06
CA PRO A 48 -1.05 15.89 6.84
C PRO A 48 0.44 15.91 7.18
N GLN A 49 1.24 15.26 6.34
CA GLN A 49 2.70 15.26 6.49
C GLN A 49 3.28 16.55 5.88
N ALA A 50 3.99 17.33 6.68
CA ALA A 50 4.74 18.48 6.16
C ALA A 50 5.91 18.02 5.28
N ILE A 51 5.95 18.47 4.02
CA ILE A 51 7.04 18.17 3.08
C ILE A 51 7.45 19.42 2.28
N PRO A 52 8.72 19.51 1.84
CA PRO A 52 9.12 20.58 0.93
C PRO A 52 8.39 20.50 -0.41
N LEU A 53 7.91 21.64 -0.93
CA LEU A 53 7.24 21.73 -2.23
C LEU A 53 8.14 21.22 -3.37
N SER A 54 9.44 21.51 -3.29
CA SER A 54 10.48 21.04 -4.23
C SER A 54 10.64 19.51 -4.28
N SER A 55 10.08 18.78 -3.32
CA SER A 55 10.04 17.31 -3.35
C SER A 55 9.15 16.80 -4.49
N ILE A 56 8.05 17.51 -4.79
CA ILE A 56 7.04 17.11 -5.78
C ILE A 56 7.06 17.98 -7.06
N THR A 57 7.80 19.10 -7.08
CA THR A 57 7.81 20.08 -8.17
C THR A 57 9.19 20.30 -8.77
N ASP A 58 9.24 20.64 -10.06
CA ASP A 58 10.46 20.97 -10.80
C ASP A 58 10.82 22.46 -10.70
N SER A 59 9.82 23.34 -10.65
CA SER A 59 10.00 24.79 -10.57
C SER A 59 8.82 25.46 -9.87
N VAL A 60 9.08 26.63 -9.30
CA VAL A 60 8.06 27.52 -8.73
C VAL A 60 8.25 28.91 -9.33
N GLU A 61 7.16 29.52 -9.76
CA GLU A 61 7.11 30.88 -10.32
C GLU A 61 6.11 31.72 -9.50
N ILE A 62 6.51 32.92 -9.14
CA ILE A 62 5.66 33.92 -8.46
C ILE A 62 5.36 35.02 -9.47
N ILE A 63 4.09 35.27 -9.68
CA ILE A 63 3.59 36.14 -10.74
C ILE A 63 2.76 37.25 -10.11
N HIS A 64 3.16 38.49 -10.39
CA HIS A 64 2.49 39.69 -9.91
C HIS A 64 1.65 40.27 -11.04
N PHE A 65 0.38 40.55 -10.73
CA PHE A 65 -0.53 41.25 -11.62
C PHE A 65 -0.68 42.70 -11.18
N SER A 66 -0.70 43.61 -12.14
CA SER A 66 -0.90 45.03 -11.86
C SER A 66 -2.33 45.34 -11.39
N ASP A 67 -3.30 44.56 -11.85
CA ASP A 67 -4.71 44.68 -11.49
C ASP A 67 -5.15 43.47 -10.64
N PRO A 68 -5.94 43.69 -9.56
CA PRO A 68 -6.49 42.60 -8.78
C PRO A 68 -7.43 41.70 -9.61
N PHE A 69 -7.30 40.40 -9.40
CA PHE A 69 -8.12 39.35 -10.00
C PHE A 69 -9.02 38.66 -8.98
N TYR A 70 -10.04 37.97 -9.49
CA TYR A 70 -10.84 37.05 -8.68
C TYR A 70 -10.17 35.67 -8.69
N ARG A 71 -9.86 35.11 -7.51
CA ARG A 71 -9.12 33.84 -7.37
C ARG A 71 -9.74 32.64 -8.11
N ASP A 72 -11.04 32.67 -8.44
CA ASP A 72 -11.71 31.62 -9.24
C ASP A 72 -11.76 31.85 -10.74
N LYS A 73 -11.18 32.96 -11.21
CA LYS A 73 -11.28 33.44 -12.58
C LYS A 73 -9.91 33.64 -13.20
N VAL A 74 -9.02 32.68 -12.94
CA VAL A 74 -7.69 32.62 -13.51
C VAL A 74 -7.54 31.26 -14.17
N LEU A 75 -7.22 31.24 -15.47
CA LEU A 75 -6.89 30.02 -16.20
C LEU A 75 -5.42 30.07 -16.56
N LEU A 76 -4.67 29.07 -16.12
CA LEU A 76 -3.31 28.85 -16.58
C LEU A 76 -3.33 27.90 -17.79
N LEU A 77 -2.95 28.43 -18.95
CA LEU A 77 -2.74 27.70 -20.20
C LEU A 77 -1.24 27.49 -20.42
N ASP A 78 -0.87 26.76 -21.48
CA ASP A 78 0.52 26.34 -21.77
C ASP A 78 1.55 27.47 -21.61
N SER A 79 1.31 28.63 -22.23
CA SER A 79 2.25 29.76 -22.27
C SER A 79 1.67 31.09 -21.80
N VAL A 80 0.38 31.13 -21.45
CA VAL A 80 -0.37 32.36 -21.15
C VAL A 80 -1.32 32.15 -19.99
N ILE A 81 -1.71 33.26 -19.37
CA ILE A 81 -2.63 33.28 -18.23
C ILE A 81 -3.82 34.14 -18.61
N VAL A 82 -5.00 33.57 -18.53
CA VAL A 82 -6.26 34.30 -18.72
C VAL A 82 -6.77 34.71 -17.35
N VAL A 83 -7.02 36.00 -17.17
CA VAL A 83 -7.44 36.57 -15.90
C VAL A 83 -8.71 37.38 -16.13
N GLU A 84 -9.78 37.04 -15.43
CA GLU A 84 -10.94 37.91 -15.33
C GLU A 84 -10.74 38.90 -14.17
N SER A 85 -10.76 40.17 -14.53
CA SER A 85 -10.57 41.29 -13.63
C SER A 85 -11.89 42.03 -13.42
N LYS A 86 -11.86 43.10 -12.60
CA LYS A 86 -13.04 43.96 -12.41
C LYS A 86 -13.57 44.55 -13.72
N LYS A 87 -12.74 44.80 -14.73
CA LYS A 87 -13.12 45.53 -15.96
C LYS A 87 -13.25 44.66 -17.21
N SER A 88 -12.43 43.63 -17.32
CA SER A 88 -12.34 42.83 -18.54
C SER A 88 -11.63 41.50 -18.30
N CYS A 89 -11.72 40.61 -19.30
CA CYS A 89 -10.97 39.38 -19.35
C CYS A 89 -9.71 39.65 -20.17
N GLN A 90 -8.56 39.39 -19.56
CA GLN A 90 -7.26 39.82 -20.02
C GLN A 90 -6.31 38.63 -20.14
N LEU A 91 -5.35 38.76 -21.04
CA LEU A 91 -4.31 37.79 -21.31
C LEU A 91 -2.96 38.32 -20.82
N PHE A 92 -2.23 37.49 -20.08
CA PHE A 92 -0.91 37.79 -19.53
C PHE A 92 0.10 36.73 -19.95
N ASP A 93 1.37 37.11 -20.01
CA ASP A 93 2.46 36.14 -20.14
C ASP A 93 2.78 35.47 -18.79
N ARG A 94 3.69 34.50 -18.80
CA ARG A 94 4.17 33.78 -17.61
C ARG A 94 4.91 34.65 -16.58
N LYS A 95 5.20 35.91 -16.91
CA LYS A 95 5.84 36.88 -16.02
C LYS A 95 4.83 37.90 -15.45
N GLY A 96 3.54 37.75 -15.76
CA GLY A 96 2.50 38.68 -15.32
C GLY A 96 2.45 39.97 -16.13
N LYS A 97 3.11 40.01 -17.29
CA LYS A 97 3.02 41.15 -18.20
C LYS A 97 1.74 41.04 -19.02
N PHE A 98 0.94 42.11 -19.00
CA PHE A 98 -0.25 42.22 -19.84
C PHE A 98 0.12 42.09 -21.32
N ILE A 99 -0.59 41.21 -22.02
CA ILE A 99 -0.49 41.00 -23.46
C ILE A 99 -1.63 41.76 -24.15
N LYS A 100 -2.88 41.43 -23.81
CA LYS A 100 -4.07 42.03 -24.42
C LYS A 100 -5.34 41.80 -23.62
N GLU A 101 -6.37 42.56 -23.96
CA GLU A 101 -7.74 42.31 -23.54
C GLU A 101 -8.43 41.38 -24.55
N ILE A 102 -9.06 40.32 -24.07
CA ILE A 102 -9.74 39.33 -24.94
C ILE A 102 -11.27 39.47 -24.93
N ALA A 103 -11.84 40.06 -23.87
CA ALA A 103 -13.26 40.37 -23.79
C ALA A 103 -13.50 41.53 -22.82
N ARG A 104 -14.45 42.42 -23.15
CA ARG A 104 -14.81 43.58 -22.32
C ARG A 104 -16.08 43.33 -21.52
N LYS A 105 -16.14 43.92 -20.33
CA LYS A 105 -17.39 43.97 -19.58
C LYS A 105 -18.34 45.01 -20.13
N GLY A 106 -19.59 44.62 -20.30
CA GLY A 106 -20.66 45.51 -20.75
C GLY A 106 -21.84 44.72 -21.29
N ASN A 107 -22.74 45.42 -21.98
CA ASN A 107 -24.01 44.88 -22.46
C ASN A 107 -24.08 44.81 -23.99
N ALA A 108 -23.01 45.18 -24.70
CA ALA A 108 -22.97 45.03 -26.15
C ALA A 108 -23.00 43.55 -26.57
N PRO A 109 -23.37 43.25 -27.83
CA PRO A 109 -23.47 41.87 -28.33
C PRO A 109 -22.19 41.04 -28.20
N ASP A 110 -21.02 41.67 -28.22
CA ASP A 110 -19.70 41.07 -28.05
C ASP A 110 -19.08 41.27 -26.66
N GLU A 111 -19.77 41.97 -25.75
CA GLU A 111 -19.36 42.20 -24.36
C GLU A 111 -20.08 41.26 -23.37
N TYR A 112 -19.51 41.02 -22.19
CA TYR A 112 -20.15 40.19 -21.16
C TYR A 112 -20.46 41.01 -19.90
N PRO A 113 -21.65 40.86 -19.28
CA PRO A 113 -22.03 41.73 -18.15
C PRO A 113 -21.34 41.35 -16.84
N ASN A 114 -21.17 40.04 -16.60
CA ASN A 114 -20.50 39.48 -15.43
C ASN A 114 -19.94 38.09 -15.77
N CYS A 115 -19.12 37.53 -14.88
CA CYS A 115 -18.47 36.24 -15.06
C CYS A 115 -18.77 35.32 -13.86
N LEU A 116 -19.84 34.53 -13.96
CA LEU A 116 -20.13 33.43 -13.05
C LEU A 116 -19.13 32.28 -13.24
N ALA A 117 -18.76 31.94 -14.48
CA ALA A 117 -17.85 30.85 -14.79
C ALA A 117 -16.88 31.26 -15.92
N LEU A 118 -15.61 30.94 -15.73
CA LEU A 118 -14.55 31.14 -16.72
C LEU A 118 -13.99 29.76 -17.05
N ASN A 119 -14.18 29.31 -18.28
CA ASN A 119 -13.76 27.99 -18.76
C ASN A 119 -12.93 28.12 -20.03
N GLU A 120 -12.14 27.09 -20.33
CA GLU A 120 -11.44 26.93 -21.60
C GLU A 120 -11.80 25.58 -22.23
N TRP A 121 -11.93 25.59 -23.56
CA TRP A 121 -12.08 24.40 -24.37
C TRP A 121 -11.52 24.62 -25.76
N ASN A 122 -10.58 23.77 -26.19
CA ASN A 122 -9.93 23.80 -27.51
C ASN A 122 -9.36 25.18 -27.91
N GLY A 123 -8.77 25.91 -26.96
CA GLY A 123 -8.18 27.23 -27.16
C GLY A 123 -9.18 28.39 -27.15
N ASN A 124 -10.47 28.13 -26.93
CA ASN A 124 -11.49 29.15 -26.79
C ASN A 124 -11.85 29.37 -25.33
N ILE A 125 -12.11 30.62 -24.99
CA ILE A 125 -12.49 31.08 -23.65
C ILE A 125 -14.00 31.25 -23.60
N TYR A 126 -14.62 30.56 -22.64
CA TYR A 126 -16.06 30.57 -22.39
C TYR A 126 -16.30 31.36 -21.11
N ILE A 127 -16.97 32.50 -21.25
CA ILE A 127 -17.37 33.36 -20.14
C ILE A 127 -18.88 33.24 -19.98
N THR A 128 -19.32 32.71 -18.85
CA THR A 128 -20.74 32.57 -18.57
C THR A 128 -21.17 33.46 -17.43
N ASP A 129 -22.33 34.10 -17.58
CA ASP A 129 -22.93 34.97 -16.58
C ASP A 129 -23.92 34.23 -15.65
N HIS A 130 -24.45 34.93 -14.64
CA HIS A 130 -25.43 34.36 -13.70
C HIS A 130 -26.78 33.95 -14.32
N ASN A 131 -27.11 34.48 -15.49
CA ASN A 131 -28.32 34.14 -16.24
C ASN A 131 -28.08 32.96 -17.19
N GLY A 132 -26.90 32.35 -17.17
CA GLY A 132 -26.54 31.24 -18.05
C GLY A 132 -26.20 31.66 -19.48
N VAL A 133 -25.98 32.95 -19.74
CA VAL A 133 -25.51 33.43 -21.05
C VAL A 133 -24.02 33.19 -21.16
N THR A 134 -23.62 32.29 -22.06
CA THR A 134 -22.22 31.95 -22.32
C THR A 134 -21.74 32.63 -23.59
N LYS A 135 -20.69 33.44 -23.49
CA LYS A 135 -20.02 34.07 -24.63
C LYS A 135 -18.67 33.43 -24.87
N VAL A 136 -18.35 33.19 -26.14
CA VAL A 136 -17.14 32.48 -26.56
C VAL A 136 -16.20 33.42 -27.28
N TYR A 137 -14.93 33.41 -26.87
CA TYR A 137 -13.87 34.25 -27.41
C TYR A 137 -12.64 33.42 -27.76
N THR A 138 -11.94 33.77 -28.83
CA THR A 138 -10.59 33.24 -29.06
C THR A 138 -9.58 33.88 -28.10
N LEU A 139 -8.41 33.27 -27.94
CA LEU A 139 -7.29 33.91 -27.22
C LEU A 139 -6.80 35.21 -27.88
N ASP A 140 -7.10 35.40 -29.17
CA ASP A 140 -6.85 36.65 -29.89
C ASP A 140 -7.92 37.72 -29.64
N GLY A 141 -8.95 37.44 -28.83
CA GLY A 141 -9.99 38.41 -28.47
C GLY A 141 -11.07 38.60 -29.54
N GLN A 142 -11.17 37.66 -30.50
CA GLN A 142 -12.30 37.63 -31.42
C GLN A 142 -13.50 36.97 -30.74
N PHE A 143 -14.62 37.68 -30.66
CA PHE A 143 -15.91 37.13 -30.28
C PHE A 143 -16.42 36.16 -31.35
N LEU A 144 -16.87 34.98 -30.93
CA LEU A 144 -17.31 33.91 -31.82
C LEU A 144 -18.83 33.70 -31.78
N GLU A 145 -19.37 33.39 -30.62
CA GLU A 145 -20.78 33.01 -30.48
C GLU A 145 -21.31 33.27 -29.06
N THR A 146 -22.64 33.36 -28.94
CA THR A 146 -23.36 33.37 -27.66
C THR A 146 -24.30 32.16 -27.57
N PHE A 147 -24.29 31.49 -26.43
CA PHE A 147 -25.21 30.42 -26.06
C PHE A 147 -26.07 30.88 -24.89
N LEU A 148 -27.38 30.77 -25.04
CA LEU A 148 -28.34 31.03 -23.98
C LEU A 148 -28.71 29.72 -23.30
N CYS A 149 -28.53 29.65 -21.99
CA CYS A 149 -29.08 28.56 -21.21
C CYS A 149 -30.62 28.66 -21.21
N PRO A 150 -31.37 27.59 -21.54
CA PRO A 150 -32.84 27.63 -21.63
C PRO A 150 -33.54 27.69 -20.26
N ILE A 151 -32.81 28.00 -19.19
CA ILE A 151 -33.25 27.99 -17.80
C ILE A 151 -32.62 29.16 -17.04
N ASP A 152 -33.31 29.59 -15.99
CA ASP A 152 -32.83 30.66 -15.13
C ASP A 152 -31.97 30.13 -13.97
N PHE A 153 -30.90 30.87 -13.68
CA PHE A 153 -30.05 30.76 -12.49
C PHE A 153 -29.30 29.42 -12.33
N LEU A 154 -27.97 29.49 -12.52
CA LEU A 154 -27.03 28.40 -12.29
C LEU A 154 -25.97 28.82 -11.26
N SER A 155 -25.49 27.87 -10.46
CA SER A 155 -24.46 28.10 -9.44
C SER A 155 -23.04 27.97 -9.99
N THR A 156 -22.85 27.11 -11.00
CA THR A 156 -21.60 26.99 -11.76
C THR A 156 -21.87 26.23 -13.06
N ILE A 157 -20.98 26.37 -14.03
CA ILE A 157 -21.15 25.83 -15.38
C ILE A 157 -19.84 25.20 -15.85
N GLY A 158 -19.94 23.98 -16.37
CA GLY A 158 -18.88 23.27 -17.05
C GLY A 158 -19.15 23.21 -18.55
N VAL A 159 -18.11 23.41 -19.35
CA VAL A 159 -18.15 23.21 -20.80
C VAL A 159 -17.92 21.72 -21.07
N LEU A 160 -18.82 21.03 -21.75
CA LEU A 160 -18.67 19.60 -22.10
C LEU A 160 -17.89 19.45 -23.40
N ASN A 161 -18.28 20.23 -24.40
CA ASN A 161 -17.67 20.36 -25.72
C ASN A 161 -17.98 21.76 -26.29
N GLU A 162 -17.75 21.97 -27.59
CA GLU A 162 -17.87 23.29 -28.23
C GLU A 162 -19.25 23.95 -28.10
N LYS A 163 -20.33 23.15 -27.94
CA LYS A 163 -21.72 23.62 -27.98
C LYS A 163 -22.61 23.11 -26.84
N GLU A 164 -22.08 22.22 -26.00
CA GLU A 164 -22.82 21.59 -24.92
C GLU A 164 -22.20 21.92 -23.56
N PHE A 165 -23.07 22.09 -22.58
CA PHE A 165 -22.74 22.57 -21.25
C PHE A 165 -23.46 21.75 -20.19
N VAL A 166 -22.93 21.80 -18.98
CA VAL A 166 -23.56 21.29 -17.77
C VAL A 166 -23.64 22.40 -16.74
N GLY A 167 -24.83 22.67 -16.23
CA GLY A 167 -25.07 23.59 -15.14
C GLY A 167 -25.32 22.83 -13.84
N TYR A 168 -24.74 23.30 -12.74
CA TYR A 168 -25.08 22.85 -11.39
C TYR A 168 -26.01 23.87 -10.72
N ARG A 169 -27.04 23.39 -10.04
CA ARG A 169 -27.90 24.21 -9.18
C ARG A 169 -27.81 23.65 -7.77
N ILE A 170 -27.52 24.55 -6.85
CA ILE A 170 -27.43 24.25 -5.44
C ILE A 170 -28.82 24.31 -4.79
N ASN A 171 -29.09 23.39 -3.88
CA ASN A 171 -30.34 23.33 -3.16
C ASN A 171 -30.35 24.28 -1.94
N TYR A 172 -30.43 25.59 -2.14
CA TYR A 172 -30.40 26.53 -1.02
C TYR A 172 -31.59 26.39 -0.06
N LYS A 173 -32.78 26.09 -0.59
CA LYS A 173 -34.04 26.12 0.17
C LYS A 173 -34.52 24.73 0.61
N GLY A 174 -33.82 23.67 0.20
CA GLY A 174 -34.20 22.29 0.45
C GLY A 174 -35.19 21.73 -0.58
N ASN A 175 -35.77 22.56 -1.45
CA ASN A 175 -36.79 22.17 -2.42
C ASN A 175 -36.38 22.37 -3.90
N GLU A 176 -35.09 22.55 -4.19
CA GLU A 176 -34.60 22.56 -5.57
C GLU A 176 -34.77 21.16 -6.20
N LYS A 177 -35.40 21.12 -7.38
CA LYS A 177 -35.67 19.87 -8.08
C LYS A 177 -34.52 19.47 -8.98
N ASP A 178 -33.88 20.44 -9.62
CA ASP A 178 -32.79 20.20 -10.55
C ASP A 178 -31.44 20.31 -9.83
N ARG A 179 -30.67 19.23 -9.77
CA ARG A 179 -29.28 19.22 -9.28
C ARG A 179 -28.30 19.57 -10.40
N MET A 180 -28.46 18.94 -11.55
CA MET A 180 -27.63 19.20 -12.74
C MET A 180 -28.47 19.24 -14.00
N ILE A 181 -28.10 20.11 -14.94
CA ILE A 181 -28.83 20.30 -16.18
C ILE A 181 -27.84 20.30 -17.34
N PHE A 182 -28.05 19.38 -18.27
CA PHE A 182 -27.26 19.25 -19.50
C PHE A 182 -28.00 19.96 -20.61
N TYR A 183 -27.34 20.92 -21.25
CA TYR A 183 -27.99 21.77 -22.24
C TYR A 183 -27.04 22.14 -23.37
N GLY A 184 -27.63 22.49 -24.51
CA GLY A 184 -26.96 23.12 -25.64
C GLY A 184 -27.72 24.37 -26.04
N LYS A 185 -27.53 24.82 -27.28
CA LYS A 185 -28.28 25.93 -27.83
C LYS A 185 -29.77 25.59 -27.88
N ASP A 186 -30.57 26.31 -27.09
CA ASP A 186 -32.04 26.22 -27.01
C ASP A 186 -32.60 24.82 -26.66
N THR A 187 -31.77 23.89 -26.21
CA THR A 187 -32.16 22.48 -25.98
C THR A 187 -31.64 22.00 -24.64
N ILE A 188 -32.47 21.26 -23.91
CA ILE A 188 -32.09 20.54 -22.69
C ILE A 188 -31.99 19.05 -23.04
N PHE A 189 -30.81 18.47 -22.84
CA PHE A 189 -30.54 17.06 -23.11
C PHE A 189 -30.95 16.18 -21.93
N ASN A 190 -30.68 16.62 -20.70
CA ASN A 190 -31.02 15.87 -19.50
C ASN A 190 -31.10 16.77 -18.25
N ARG A 191 -31.87 16.32 -17.25
CA ARG A 191 -31.98 16.92 -15.92
C ARG A 191 -31.77 15.83 -14.88
N LEU A 192 -30.79 16.02 -14.01
CA LEU A 192 -30.56 15.17 -12.85
C LEU A 192 -31.19 15.84 -11.64
N SER A 193 -32.06 15.13 -10.94
CA SER A 193 -32.79 15.68 -9.79
C SER A 193 -32.10 15.40 -8.45
N TYR A 194 -32.38 16.25 -7.48
CA TYR A 194 -32.14 15.90 -6.07
C TYR A 194 -33.01 14.72 -5.66
N GLN A 195 -32.46 13.82 -4.84
CA GLN A 195 -33.17 12.61 -4.38
C GLN A 195 -34.00 12.85 -3.11
N LYS A 196 -33.74 13.96 -2.41
CA LYS A 196 -34.35 14.29 -1.13
C LYS A 196 -34.75 15.77 -1.15
N GLU A 197 -35.89 16.05 -0.53
CA GLU A 197 -36.30 17.40 -0.17
C GLU A 197 -36.03 17.64 1.32
N TYR A 198 -35.70 18.88 1.66
CA TYR A 198 -35.42 19.33 3.01
C TYR A 198 -36.30 20.54 3.34
N THR A 199 -36.52 20.78 4.62
CA THR A 199 -37.12 22.02 5.08
C THR A 199 -36.16 23.19 4.88
N GLU A 200 -36.69 24.41 4.85
CA GLU A 200 -35.88 25.62 4.72
C GLU A 200 -34.77 25.66 5.79
N PRO A 201 -33.52 26.02 5.42
CA PRO A 201 -32.43 26.06 6.37
C PRO A 201 -32.67 27.12 7.44
N LYS A 202 -32.14 26.90 8.65
CA LYS A 202 -32.21 27.91 9.72
C LYS A 202 -31.51 29.22 9.36
N ASN A 203 -30.40 29.13 8.61
CA ASN A 203 -29.67 30.27 8.08
C ASN A 203 -29.04 29.92 6.72
N TYR A 204 -28.93 30.93 5.86
CA TYR A 204 -28.34 30.78 4.53
C TYR A 204 -26.82 30.99 4.58
N PHE A 205 -26.10 30.23 3.77
CA PHE A 205 -24.67 30.44 3.54
C PHE A 205 -24.32 30.17 2.08
N PHE A 206 -23.27 30.83 1.63
CA PHE A 206 -22.66 30.61 0.33
C PHE A 206 -21.19 30.34 0.52
N PHE A 207 -20.74 29.13 0.18
CA PHE A 207 -19.31 28.86 0.05
C PHE A 207 -18.89 29.04 -1.40
N ARG A 208 -17.74 29.68 -1.56
CA ARG A 208 -16.99 29.65 -2.82
C ARG A 208 -16.81 28.18 -3.23
N LYS A 209 -17.10 27.85 -4.50
CA LYS A 209 -17.11 26.47 -5.03
C LYS A 209 -17.96 25.48 -4.21
N ASP A 210 -19.19 25.84 -3.86
CA ASP A 210 -20.14 24.87 -3.29
C ASP A 210 -20.37 23.68 -4.24
N GLY A 211 -20.44 23.96 -5.54
CA GLY A 211 -20.21 22.97 -6.58
C GLY A 211 -19.24 23.54 -7.60
N HIS A 212 -18.33 22.72 -8.12
CA HIS A 212 -17.39 23.15 -9.16
C HIS A 212 -17.01 22.05 -10.12
N PHE A 213 -16.88 22.47 -11.38
CA PHE A 213 -16.38 21.65 -12.46
C PHE A 213 -14.88 21.86 -12.64
N VAL A 214 -14.14 20.79 -12.88
CA VAL A 214 -12.70 20.80 -13.15
C VAL A 214 -12.46 20.04 -14.44
N ARG A 215 -11.96 20.74 -15.46
CA ARG A 215 -11.51 20.12 -16.70
C ARG A 215 -10.15 19.46 -16.46
N THR A 216 -10.04 18.20 -16.84
CA THR A 216 -8.78 17.46 -16.90
C THR A 216 -8.44 17.18 -18.37
N PRO A 217 -7.22 16.73 -18.69
CA PRO A 217 -6.87 16.30 -20.05
C PRO A 217 -7.76 15.18 -20.63
N HIS A 218 -8.50 14.45 -19.79
CA HIS A 218 -9.27 13.27 -20.20
C HIS A 218 -10.79 13.43 -20.00
N SER A 219 -11.22 14.27 -19.06
CA SER A 219 -12.62 14.30 -18.62
C SER A 219 -13.00 15.65 -18.00
N LEU A 220 -14.29 15.83 -17.74
CA LEU A 220 -14.79 16.89 -16.88
C LEU A 220 -15.20 16.25 -15.55
N LEU A 221 -14.61 16.70 -14.46
CA LEU A 221 -14.95 16.23 -13.11
C LEU A 221 -15.83 17.26 -12.39
N MET A 222 -16.66 16.80 -11.46
CA MET A 222 -17.54 17.60 -10.63
C MET A 222 -17.39 17.20 -9.16
N LYS A 223 -17.29 18.20 -8.29
CA LYS A 223 -17.33 18.03 -6.84
C LYS A 223 -18.33 19.01 -6.24
N GLU A 224 -19.21 18.49 -5.39
CA GLU A 224 -20.10 19.28 -4.54
C GLU A 224 -19.55 19.32 -3.11
N LEU A 225 -19.91 20.35 -2.35
CA LEU A 225 -19.41 20.61 -1.01
C LEU A 225 -19.74 19.47 -0.04
N LEU A 226 -21.02 19.12 0.04
CA LEU A 226 -21.57 18.15 1.01
C LEU A 226 -21.78 16.75 0.41
N ASN A 227 -20.97 16.41 -0.59
CA ASN A 227 -20.95 15.10 -1.22
C ASN A 227 -19.56 14.50 -1.12
N ASP A 228 -19.46 13.23 -0.71
CA ASP A 228 -18.19 12.50 -0.59
C ASP A 228 -17.67 11.95 -1.93
N THR A 229 -18.46 12.07 -3.00
CA THR A 229 -18.17 11.50 -4.30
C THR A 229 -17.74 12.59 -5.27
N ILE A 230 -16.62 12.36 -5.96
CA ILE A 230 -16.23 13.11 -7.16
C ILE A 230 -16.81 12.37 -8.36
N TYR A 231 -17.56 13.10 -9.18
CA TYR A 231 -18.19 12.54 -10.37
C TYR A 231 -17.44 12.91 -11.63
N GLN A 232 -17.36 11.98 -12.57
CA GLN A 232 -17.07 12.29 -13.96
C GLN A 232 -18.36 12.66 -14.67
N VAL A 233 -18.33 13.74 -15.45
CA VAL A 233 -19.44 14.20 -16.26
C VAL A 233 -19.27 13.70 -17.69
N SER A 234 -20.26 12.95 -18.16
CA SER A 234 -20.25 12.35 -19.49
C SER A 234 -21.00 13.22 -20.49
N SER A 235 -20.27 13.70 -21.51
CA SER A 235 -20.87 14.36 -22.67
C SER A 235 -21.65 13.38 -23.56
N ALA A 236 -21.30 12.09 -23.55
CA ALA A 236 -21.93 11.09 -24.44
C ALA A 236 -23.30 10.61 -23.94
N THR A 237 -23.48 10.58 -22.61
CA THR A 237 -24.72 10.09 -21.97
C THR A 237 -25.50 11.20 -21.27
N HIS A 238 -24.97 12.44 -21.29
CA HIS A 238 -25.51 13.59 -20.56
C HIS A 238 -25.87 13.24 -19.11
N ASN A 239 -24.93 12.56 -18.44
CA ASN A 239 -25.10 12.04 -17.09
C ASN A 239 -23.79 12.13 -16.31
N ILE A 240 -23.84 11.81 -15.01
CA ILE A 240 -22.67 11.73 -14.14
C ILE A 240 -22.43 10.30 -13.68
N GLU A 241 -21.16 9.93 -13.55
CA GLU A 241 -20.72 8.63 -13.07
C GLU A 241 -19.74 8.82 -11.91
N PRO A 242 -19.85 8.05 -10.81
CA PRO A 242 -18.89 8.13 -9.71
C PRO A 242 -17.48 7.79 -10.22
N ALA A 243 -16.55 8.73 -10.07
CA ALA A 243 -15.14 8.53 -10.45
C ALA A 243 -14.29 8.19 -9.21
N TYR A 244 -14.49 8.95 -8.12
CA TYR A 244 -13.78 8.75 -6.87
C TYR A 244 -14.75 8.84 -5.68
N LEU A 245 -14.64 7.91 -4.73
CA LEU A 245 -15.32 7.96 -3.44
C LEU A 245 -14.30 8.35 -2.35
N LEU A 246 -14.57 9.43 -1.63
CA LEU A 246 -13.71 9.93 -0.56
C LEU A 246 -14.15 9.34 0.79
N GLU A 247 -13.30 8.52 1.40
CA GLU A 247 -13.56 7.96 2.73
C GLU A 247 -13.12 8.95 3.81
N LEU A 248 -14.09 9.34 4.64
CA LEU A 248 -13.96 10.37 5.67
C LEU A 248 -14.50 9.93 7.04
N ASP A 249 -15.01 8.69 7.16
CA ASP A 249 -15.69 8.17 8.35
C ASP A 249 -16.71 9.16 8.94
N SER A 250 -16.48 9.64 10.17
CA SER A 250 -17.37 10.57 10.89
C SER A 250 -17.39 11.98 10.31
N LEU A 251 -16.43 12.32 9.45
CA LEU A 251 -16.33 13.63 8.80
C LEU A 251 -17.01 13.67 7.42
N ARG A 252 -17.73 12.60 7.04
CA ARG A 252 -18.44 12.49 5.77
C ARG A 252 -19.39 13.68 5.60
N GLY A 253 -19.31 14.33 4.43
CA GLY A 253 -20.27 15.37 4.06
C GLY A 253 -21.67 14.78 3.86
N ASP A 254 -22.67 15.40 4.46
CA ASP A 254 -24.09 15.12 4.24
C ASP A 254 -24.81 16.43 3.92
N GLU A 255 -25.57 16.43 2.83
CA GLU A 255 -26.39 17.55 2.40
C GLU A 255 -27.37 18.02 3.50
N SER A 256 -27.78 17.12 4.41
CA SER A 256 -28.63 17.47 5.55
C SER A 256 -28.02 18.53 6.47
N LEU A 257 -26.68 18.61 6.55
CA LEU A 257 -25.96 19.60 7.35
C LEU A 257 -26.30 21.04 6.93
N ARG A 258 -26.56 21.26 5.63
CA ARG A 258 -26.93 22.59 5.11
C ARG A 258 -28.15 23.17 5.83
N TYR A 259 -29.10 22.30 6.20
CA TYR A 259 -30.39 22.72 6.73
C TYR A 259 -30.47 22.65 8.26
N SER A 260 -29.59 21.88 8.89
CA SER A 260 -29.61 21.68 10.35
C SER A 260 -28.79 22.70 11.14
N LEU A 261 -27.75 23.28 10.52
CA LEU A 261 -26.80 24.17 11.21
C LEU A 261 -27.40 25.54 11.49
N GLU A 262 -27.04 26.11 12.65
CA GLU A 262 -27.48 27.45 13.05
C GLU A 262 -26.59 28.53 12.43
N ASN A 263 -25.27 28.37 12.48
CA ASN A 263 -24.34 29.30 11.84
C ASN A 263 -23.39 28.52 10.91
N PRO A 264 -23.90 28.04 9.76
CA PRO A 264 -23.15 27.14 8.88
C PRO A 264 -21.82 27.73 8.39
N GLU A 265 -21.71 29.05 8.24
CA GLU A 265 -20.46 29.73 7.88
C GLU A 265 -19.31 29.51 8.87
N PHE A 266 -19.60 29.36 10.16
CA PHE A 266 -18.59 29.16 11.22
C PHE A 266 -18.47 27.71 11.70
N GLU A 267 -19.51 26.92 11.45
CA GLU A 267 -19.66 25.58 12.02
C GLU A 267 -19.38 24.48 11.01
N LEU A 268 -19.65 24.67 9.71
CA LEU A 268 -19.66 23.58 8.74
C LEU A 268 -18.34 22.81 8.69
N PHE A 269 -17.22 23.55 8.68
CA PHE A 269 -15.88 22.95 8.57
C PHE A 269 -15.41 22.26 9.86
N ARG A 270 -16.22 22.29 10.92
CA ARG A 270 -16.01 21.49 12.13
C ARG A 270 -16.60 20.08 11.96
N TYR A 271 -17.66 19.96 11.15
CA TYR A 271 -18.38 18.71 10.89
C TYR A 271 -17.82 17.96 9.69
N THR A 272 -17.44 18.67 8.63
CA THR A 272 -16.91 18.06 7.40
C THR A 272 -15.84 18.94 6.77
N PRO A 273 -14.73 18.39 6.25
CA PRO A 273 -13.70 19.19 5.60
C PRO A 273 -14.22 19.80 4.30
N TYR A 274 -13.82 21.04 4.04
CA TYR A 274 -14.02 21.67 2.74
C TYR A 274 -13.07 21.07 1.71
N ILE A 275 -13.59 20.34 0.72
CA ILE A 275 -12.79 19.66 -0.30
C ILE A 275 -12.82 20.42 -1.62
N MET A 276 -11.67 20.93 -2.05
CA MET A 276 -11.50 21.53 -3.38
C MET A 276 -10.80 20.55 -4.31
N LEU A 277 -11.53 20.03 -5.29
CA LEU A 277 -10.94 19.29 -6.41
C LEU A 277 -10.04 20.22 -7.23
N LEU A 278 -8.81 19.78 -7.51
CA LEU A 278 -7.84 20.53 -8.30
C LEU A 278 -7.76 20.04 -9.74
N GLY A 279 -7.65 18.72 -9.94
CA GLY A 279 -7.50 18.13 -11.26
C GLY A 279 -6.69 16.84 -11.27
N GLU A 280 -6.20 16.46 -12.44
CA GLU A 280 -5.41 15.24 -12.64
C GLU A 280 -4.10 15.53 -13.33
N HIS A 281 -3.04 14.82 -12.91
CA HIS A 281 -1.72 14.85 -13.52
C HIS A 281 -1.25 13.42 -13.76
N ASN A 282 -1.10 13.00 -15.01
CA ASN A 282 -0.77 11.62 -15.38
C ASN A 282 -1.70 10.61 -14.68
N SER A 283 -1.17 9.70 -13.84
CA SER A 283 -1.97 8.74 -13.09
C SER A 283 -2.48 9.25 -11.74
N THR A 284 -2.24 10.52 -11.40
CA THR A 284 -2.55 11.07 -10.08
C THR A 284 -3.75 12.01 -10.10
N CYS A 285 -4.60 11.93 -9.08
CA CYS A 285 -5.72 12.84 -8.83
C CYS A 285 -5.38 13.73 -7.63
N TRP A 286 -5.65 15.03 -7.76
CA TRP A 286 -5.27 16.06 -6.80
C TRP A 286 -6.47 16.84 -6.28
N PHE A 287 -6.50 17.04 -4.97
CA PHE A 287 -7.50 17.85 -4.29
C PHE A 287 -6.95 18.35 -2.96
N THR A 288 -7.57 19.36 -2.35
CA THR A 288 -7.18 19.89 -1.05
C THR A 288 -8.31 19.87 -0.05
N THR A 289 -7.99 19.75 1.23
CA THR A 289 -8.96 19.92 2.32
C THR A 289 -8.63 21.09 3.22
N VAL A 290 -9.67 21.80 3.69
CA VAL A 290 -9.61 22.69 4.84
C VAL A 290 -10.51 22.14 5.94
N TYR A 291 -9.94 21.84 7.10
CA TYR A 291 -10.67 21.30 8.25
C TYR A 291 -10.44 22.15 9.50
N SER A 292 -11.51 22.53 10.21
CA SER A 292 -11.42 23.29 11.46
C SER A 292 -11.38 22.34 12.65
N SER A 293 -10.18 22.04 13.16
CA SER A 293 -10.00 21.12 14.28
C SER A 293 -10.19 21.83 15.62
N TYR A 294 -11.17 21.38 16.40
CA TYR A 294 -11.34 21.83 17.79
C TYR A 294 -10.21 21.33 18.68
N GLU A 295 -9.79 20.07 18.54
CA GLU A 295 -8.70 19.50 19.34
C GLU A 295 -7.40 20.27 19.16
N GLN A 296 -7.08 20.66 17.92
CA GLN A 296 -5.84 21.39 17.60
C GLN A 296 -6.00 22.93 17.67
N GLN A 297 -7.22 23.44 17.93
CA GLN A 297 -7.54 24.87 17.97
C GLN A 297 -7.02 25.64 16.73
N LYS A 298 -7.05 25.00 15.55
CA LYS A 298 -6.57 25.58 14.29
C LYS A 298 -7.30 25.00 13.08
N GLN A 299 -7.20 25.71 11.97
CA GLN A 299 -7.52 25.16 10.66
C GLN A 299 -6.34 24.36 10.11
N ILE A 300 -6.65 23.24 9.48
CA ILE A 300 -5.71 22.30 8.90
C ILE A 300 -5.89 22.33 7.39
N TYR A 301 -4.79 22.58 6.70
CA TYR A 301 -4.73 22.69 5.25
C TYR A 301 -3.92 21.52 4.72
N ALA A 302 -4.56 20.64 3.94
CA ALA A 302 -3.90 19.48 3.37
C ALA A 302 -4.07 19.44 1.86
N THR A 303 -3.02 19.04 1.17
CA THR A 303 -3.02 18.69 -0.26
C THR A 303 -2.92 17.18 -0.39
N HIS A 304 -3.88 16.58 -1.09
CA HIS A 304 -3.96 15.15 -1.30
C HIS A 304 -3.59 14.82 -2.73
N CYS A 305 -2.76 13.80 -2.88
CA CYS A 305 -2.41 13.19 -4.16
C CYS A 305 -2.74 11.70 -4.09
N TYR A 306 -3.75 11.27 -4.84
CA TYR A 306 -4.09 9.86 -5.02
C TYR A 306 -3.42 9.32 -6.27
N ASP A 307 -2.69 8.22 -6.17
CA ASP A 307 -2.12 7.52 -7.32
C ASP A 307 -3.01 6.36 -7.75
N ARG A 308 -3.62 6.48 -8.93
CA ARG A 308 -4.49 5.43 -9.50
C ARG A 308 -3.75 4.11 -9.73
N LYS A 309 -2.43 4.14 -9.95
CA LYS A 309 -1.64 2.92 -10.20
C LYS A 309 -1.39 2.12 -8.93
N THR A 310 -0.94 2.78 -7.86
CA THR A 310 -0.64 2.11 -6.60
C THR A 310 -1.83 2.07 -5.64
N LYS A 311 -2.94 2.74 -5.97
CA LYS A 311 -4.12 2.97 -5.12
C LYS A 311 -3.75 3.60 -3.76
N LYS A 312 -2.64 4.36 -3.68
CA LYS A 312 -2.16 5.03 -2.47
C LYS A 312 -2.53 6.51 -2.47
N VAL A 313 -2.75 7.03 -1.26
CA VAL A 313 -3.01 8.45 -1.01
C VAL A 313 -1.86 9.04 -0.23
N TYR A 314 -1.41 10.22 -0.65
CA TYR A 314 -0.42 11.02 0.04
C TYR A 314 -1.07 12.32 0.46
N SER A 315 -1.11 12.60 1.76
CA SER A 315 -1.73 13.80 2.34
C SER A 315 -0.65 14.68 2.94
N MET A 316 -0.52 15.89 2.40
CA MET A 316 0.70 16.68 2.51
C MET A 316 0.40 18.13 2.89
N GLU A 317 1.21 18.69 3.77
CA GLU A 317 1.30 20.14 3.97
C GLU A 317 2.54 20.61 3.20
N LEU A 318 2.34 21.32 2.09
CA LEU A 318 3.43 21.67 1.18
C LEU A 318 4.13 22.96 1.64
N LYS A 319 5.44 22.88 1.85
CA LYS A 319 6.27 24.00 2.35
C LYS A 319 7.23 24.52 1.29
N MET A 320 7.10 25.79 0.94
CA MET A 320 8.05 26.53 0.12
C MET A 320 9.34 26.76 0.90
N SER A 321 10.48 26.62 0.24
CA SER A 321 11.76 27.04 0.79
C SER A 321 12.04 28.53 0.49
N LEU A 322 12.98 29.14 1.22
CA LEU A 322 13.47 30.49 0.88
C LEU A 322 13.96 30.59 -0.56
N LYS A 323 14.50 29.50 -1.12
CA LYS A 323 14.92 29.43 -2.52
C LYS A 323 13.71 29.52 -3.47
N ASP A 324 12.62 28.83 -3.15
CA ASP A 324 11.39 28.85 -3.96
C ASP A 324 10.72 30.23 -3.92
N MET A 325 10.81 30.92 -2.77
CA MET A 325 10.24 32.26 -2.58
C MET A 325 11.11 33.37 -3.16
N GLY A 326 12.42 33.14 -3.30
CA GLY A 326 13.35 34.11 -3.87
C GLY A 326 13.34 35.44 -3.11
N LYS A 327 13.27 36.55 -3.86
CA LYS A 327 13.22 37.91 -3.29
C LYS A 327 11.83 38.27 -2.75
N ASP A 328 10.81 37.49 -3.07
CA ASP A 328 9.41 37.79 -2.76
C ASP A 328 8.97 37.24 -1.40
N SER A 329 9.88 36.62 -0.63
CA SER A 329 9.56 35.99 0.65
C SER A 329 8.88 36.92 1.67
N GLN A 330 9.13 38.23 1.61
CA GLN A 330 8.49 39.22 2.47
C GLN A 330 7.11 39.68 1.97
N LEU A 331 6.81 39.48 0.69
CA LEU A 331 5.56 39.91 0.04
C LEU A 331 4.47 38.83 0.06
N LEU A 332 4.83 37.58 0.36
CA LEU A 332 3.90 36.45 0.40
C LEU A 332 3.08 36.36 1.70
N TYR A 333 3.21 37.34 2.60
CA TYR A 333 2.34 37.46 3.77
C TYR A 333 0.94 37.90 3.32
N ASP A 334 -0.04 37.01 3.45
CA ASP A 334 -1.44 37.37 3.20
C ASP A 334 -1.97 38.22 4.37
N SER A 335 -2.18 39.51 4.13
CA SER A 335 -2.71 40.47 5.10
C SER A 335 -4.24 40.59 5.06
N THR A 336 -4.94 39.82 4.22
CA THR A 336 -6.35 40.10 3.85
C THR A 336 -7.40 39.55 4.82
N GLN A 337 -7.02 38.97 5.97
CA GLN A 337 -7.91 38.45 7.04
C GLN A 337 -8.96 37.41 6.62
N TYR A 338 -9.12 37.10 5.32
CA TYR A 338 -10.13 36.18 4.79
C TYR A 338 -9.75 34.69 4.85
N THR A 339 -8.49 34.42 5.19
CA THR A 339 -8.02 33.13 5.71
C THR A 339 -7.33 33.42 7.04
N PRO A 340 -7.50 32.62 8.10
CA PRO A 340 -6.95 32.97 9.40
C PRO A 340 -5.43 33.17 9.32
N PRO A 341 -4.87 34.00 10.23
CA PRO A 341 -3.54 34.63 10.11
C PRO A 341 -2.34 33.67 10.27
N SER A 342 -2.53 32.37 10.09
CA SER A 342 -1.60 31.31 10.46
C SER A 342 -1.26 30.33 9.34
N VAL A 343 -1.55 30.69 8.09
CA VAL A 343 -0.79 30.12 6.98
C VAL A 343 0.57 30.79 7.03
N ASN A 344 1.56 30.14 7.65
CA ASN A 344 2.95 30.59 7.56
C ASN A 344 3.23 31.01 6.11
N TRP A 345 3.96 32.10 5.92
CA TRP A 345 4.36 32.64 4.61
C TRP A 345 5.00 31.56 3.70
N ASP A 346 5.56 30.50 4.30
CA ASP A 346 6.14 29.34 3.62
C ASP A 346 5.12 28.28 3.13
N ASN A 347 3.84 28.34 3.48
CA ASN A 347 2.89 27.28 3.15
C ASN A 347 2.33 27.45 1.73
N PHE A 348 2.51 26.45 0.87
CA PHE A 348 1.91 26.41 -0.46
C PHE A 348 0.59 25.64 -0.43
N PHE A 349 -0.53 26.33 -0.50
CA PHE A 349 -1.86 25.72 -0.53
C PHE A 349 -2.50 25.90 -1.91
N PRO A 350 -2.50 24.87 -2.77
CA PRO A 350 -3.07 24.99 -4.10
C PRO A 350 -4.60 25.06 -4.04
N GLU A 351 -5.18 26.05 -4.73
CA GLU A 351 -6.63 26.21 -4.86
C GLU A 351 -7.14 25.76 -6.24
N GLN A 352 -6.23 25.67 -7.23
CA GLN A 352 -6.51 25.27 -8.61
C GLN A 352 -5.31 24.52 -9.24
N MET A 353 -5.56 23.92 -10.40
CA MET A 353 -4.55 23.33 -11.27
C MET A 353 -4.67 23.94 -12.67
N SER A 354 -3.57 24.01 -13.42
CA SER A 354 -3.60 24.40 -14.82
C SER A 354 -4.46 23.45 -15.66
N THR A 355 -4.98 23.97 -16.77
CA THR A 355 -5.82 23.23 -17.73
C THR A 355 -5.16 21.94 -18.27
N ASP A 356 -3.84 21.96 -18.40
CA ASP A 356 -3.02 20.82 -18.84
C ASP A 356 -2.63 19.83 -17.71
N GLY A 357 -3.03 20.12 -16.46
CA GLY A 357 -2.72 19.30 -15.29
C GLY A 357 -1.28 19.42 -14.74
N ARG A 358 -0.41 20.26 -15.32
CA ARG A 358 1.03 20.27 -15.00
C ARG A 358 1.45 21.24 -13.90
N TYR A 359 0.61 22.21 -13.54
CA TYR A 359 0.92 23.24 -12.56
C TYR A 359 -0.13 23.29 -11.46
N LEU A 360 0.32 23.26 -10.21
CA LEU A 360 -0.50 23.63 -9.06
C LEU A 360 -0.50 25.15 -8.91
N MET A 361 -1.66 25.74 -8.59
CA MET A 361 -1.85 27.18 -8.51
C MET A 361 -2.33 27.59 -7.12
N SER A 362 -1.62 28.51 -6.48
CA SER A 362 -1.93 29.07 -5.17
C SER A 362 -1.99 30.60 -5.26
N TYR A 363 -2.87 31.21 -4.47
CA TYR A 363 -3.09 32.65 -4.50
C TYR A 363 -2.53 33.30 -3.22
N ARG A 364 -2.00 34.52 -3.35
CA ARG A 364 -1.64 35.39 -2.21
C ARG A 364 -2.31 36.73 -2.45
N GLY A 365 -3.18 37.14 -1.53
CA GLY A 365 -4.04 38.31 -1.78
C GLY A 365 -4.91 38.11 -3.02
N ASN A 366 -5.05 39.16 -3.83
CA ASN A 366 -5.85 39.16 -5.06
C ASN A 366 -5.03 39.57 -6.29
N ASP A 367 -3.70 39.60 -6.18
CA ASP A 367 -2.79 40.18 -7.17
C ASP A 367 -1.53 39.35 -7.36
N ILE A 368 -1.32 38.32 -6.54
CA ILE A 368 -0.16 37.42 -6.65
C ILE A 368 -0.64 35.98 -6.87
N LEU A 369 -0.12 35.37 -7.94
CA LEU A 369 -0.28 33.97 -8.28
C LEU A 369 1.05 33.24 -8.11
N VAL A 370 1.05 32.16 -7.32
CA VAL A 370 2.19 31.25 -7.19
C VAL A 370 1.86 29.97 -7.95
N ILE A 371 2.68 29.62 -8.94
CA ILE A 371 2.49 28.40 -9.73
C ILE A 371 3.67 27.45 -9.55
N ALA A 372 3.38 26.18 -9.32
CA ALA A 372 4.37 25.16 -9.06
C ALA A 372 4.25 24.03 -10.09
N ARG A 373 5.28 23.84 -10.91
CA ARG A 373 5.31 22.81 -11.96
C ARG A 373 5.51 21.44 -11.34
N LEU A 374 4.56 20.53 -11.48
CA LEU A 374 4.67 19.16 -10.99
C LEU A 374 5.74 18.38 -11.75
N LYS A 375 6.51 17.57 -11.01
CA LYS A 375 7.41 16.56 -11.60
C LYS A 375 6.61 15.57 -12.42
N LYS A 376 7.26 14.90 -13.38
CA LYS A 376 6.64 13.79 -14.14
C LYS A 376 6.07 12.70 -13.21
N ASN A 377 6.80 12.36 -12.13
CA ASN A 377 6.32 11.51 -11.05
C ASN A 377 6.47 12.25 -9.70
N PRO A 378 5.44 13.00 -9.27
CA PRO A 378 5.54 13.84 -8.08
C PRO A 378 5.67 13.03 -6.79
N ILE A 379 5.18 11.80 -6.75
CA ILE A 379 5.15 10.94 -5.56
C ILE A 379 6.35 10.00 -5.44
N ALA A 380 7.31 10.05 -6.38
CA ALA A 380 8.44 9.12 -6.42
C ALA A 380 9.24 9.08 -5.09
N ILE A 381 9.38 10.23 -4.44
CA ILE A 381 10.11 10.35 -3.17
C ILE A 381 9.29 9.93 -1.95
N LEU A 382 7.95 9.90 -2.09
CA LEU A 382 7.01 9.52 -1.03
C LEU A 382 6.68 8.02 -1.07
N GLN A 383 6.96 7.36 -2.19
CA GLN A 383 6.88 5.91 -2.28
C GLN A 383 7.97 5.32 -1.37
N PRO A 384 7.60 4.45 -0.41
CA PRO A 384 8.60 3.74 0.38
C PRO A 384 9.51 3.01 -0.61
N ASP A 385 10.82 3.16 -0.42
CA ASP A 385 11.83 2.59 -1.31
C ASP A 385 11.72 1.07 -1.23
N THR A 386 10.87 0.48 -2.08
CA THR A 386 10.69 -0.97 -2.20
C THR A 386 11.97 -1.64 -2.68
N ASN A 387 12.96 -0.85 -3.11
CA ASN A 387 14.34 -1.25 -3.33
C ASN A 387 15.14 -1.25 -2.02
N LEU A 388 14.69 -2.00 -1.01
CA LEU A 388 15.69 -2.67 -0.17
C LEU A 388 16.41 -3.63 -1.12
N ARG A 389 17.45 -3.14 -1.80
CA ARG A 389 18.16 -3.83 -2.88
C ARG A 389 18.53 -5.19 -2.36
N TRP A 390 17.80 -6.24 -2.74
CA TRP A 390 18.00 -7.59 -2.21
C TRP A 390 19.47 -8.01 -2.26
N HIS A 391 20.22 -7.48 -3.23
CA HIS A 391 21.68 -7.60 -3.34
C HIS A 391 22.47 -7.16 -2.10
N THR A 392 22.10 -6.09 -1.38
CA THR A 392 22.82 -5.62 -0.18
C THR A 392 22.71 -6.58 1.00
N VAL A 393 21.65 -7.38 1.07
CA VAL A 393 21.44 -8.40 2.11
C VAL A 393 21.88 -9.79 1.62
N LEU A 394 21.61 -10.15 0.37
CA LEU A 394 21.89 -11.48 -0.17
C LEU A 394 23.37 -11.71 -0.52
N LEU A 395 24.11 -10.72 -1.05
CA LEU A 395 25.54 -10.91 -1.34
C LEU A 395 26.37 -11.28 -0.09
N PRO A 396 26.28 -10.55 1.04
CA PRO A 396 27.06 -10.90 2.22
C PRO A 396 26.65 -12.28 2.78
N LEU A 397 25.37 -12.65 2.70
CA LEU A 397 24.88 -13.98 3.08
C LEU A 397 25.48 -15.10 2.21
N ILE A 398 25.55 -14.90 0.88
CA ILE A 398 26.15 -15.85 -0.06
C ILE A 398 27.67 -15.96 0.19
N ILE A 399 28.36 -14.85 0.41
CA ILE A 399 29.80 -14.84 0.72
C ILE A 399 30.05 -15.60 2.04
N LEU A 400 29.23 -15.38 3.07
CA LEU A 400 29.36 -16.05 4.36
C LEU A 400 29.10 -17.56 4.24
N LEU A 401 28.14 -17.98 3.40
CA LEU A 401 27.89 -19.39 3.08
C LEU A 401 29.07 -20.04 2.33
N ILE A 402 29.68 -19.33 1.38
CA ILE A 402 30.89 -19.81 0.66
C ILE A 402 32.07 -19.95 1.63
N LEU A 403 32.30 -18.96 2.49
CA LEU A 403 33.36 -19.01 3.51
C LEU A 403 33.13 -20.14 4.52
N ALA A 404 31.89 -20.34 4.97
CA ALA A 404 31.55 -21.46 5.86
C ALA A 404 31.77 -22.81 5.15
N SER A 405 31.28 -22.96 3.92
CA SER A 405 31.43 -24.19 3.12
C SER A 405 32.90 -24.53 2.87
N THR A 406 33.71 -23.56 2.46
CA THR A 406 35.17 -23.75 2.27
C THR A 406 35.85 -24.12 3.59
N TYR A 407 35.56 -23.43 4.70
CA TYR A 407 36.08 -23.78 6.02
C TYR A 407 35.73 -25.23 6.41
N PHE A 408 34.47 -25.65 6.29
CA PHE A 408 34.04 -27.01 6.59
C PHE A 408 34.72 -28.04 5.68
N TYR A 409 34.86 -27.75 4.38
CA TYR A 409 35.56 -28.60 3.43
C TYR A 409 37.02 -28.82 3.82
N PHE A 410 37.77 -27.74 4.09
CA PHE A 410 39.18 -27.84 4.48
C PHE A 410 39.37 -28.52 5.83
N ARG A 411 38.53 -28.19 6.82
CA ARG A 411 38.54 -28.84 8.13
C ARG A 411 38.33 -30.34 8.01
N HIS A 412 37.35 -30.76 7.21
CA HIS A 412 37.05 -32.17 6.98
C HIS A 412 38.17 -32.89 6.21
N LYS A 413 38.79 -32.24 5.21
CA LYS A 413 39.96 -32.78 4.51
C LYS A 413 41.14 -33.01 5.46
N LYS A 414 41.48 -32.04 6.32
CA LYS A 414 42.57 -32.15 7.31
C LYS A 414 42.33 -33.28 8.30
N ILE A 415 41.10 -33.41 8.80
CA ILE A 415 40.69 -34.51 9.69
C ILE A 415 40.85 -35.88 9.02
N ARG A 416 40.43 -36.03 7.76
CA ARG A 416 40.57 -37.29 7.02
C ARG A 416 42.03 -37.69 6.82
N GLN A 417 42.91 -36.72 6.55
CA GLN A 417 44.34 -36.98 6.42
C GLN A 417 44.97 -37.45 7.73
N ALA A 418 44.65 -36.80 8.85
CA ALA A 418 45.13 -37.21 10.17
C ALA A 418 44.68 -38.64 10.53
N LEU A 419 43.42 -39.00 10.22
CA LEU A 419 42.91 -40.35 10.46
C LEU A 419 43.61 -41.41 9.61
N LYS A 420 43.94 -41.10 8.35
CA LYS A 420 44.70 -42.00 7.49
C LYS A 420 46.11 -42.27 8.05
N GLN A 421 46.76 -41.25 8.61
CA GLN A 421 48.09 -41.38 9.23
C GLN A 421 48.03 -42.26 10.48
N ILE A 422 47.06 -42.02 11.38
CA ILE A 422 46.87 -42.83 12.59
C ILE A 422 46.63 -44.31 12.23
N LYS A 423 45.76 -44.59 11.25
CA LYS A 423 45.50 -45.97 10.81
C LYS A 423 46.73 -46.66 10.23
N LYS A 424 47.54 -45.94 9.44
CA LYS A 424 48.79 -46.46 8.87
C LYS A 424 49.85 -46.73 9.95
N GLN A 425 49.93 -45.87 10.96
CA GLN A 425 50.83 -46.06 12.09
C GLN A 425 50.42 -47.28 12.93
N LEU A 426 49.11 -47.45 13.18
CA LEU A 426 48.58 -48.61 13.90
C LEU A 426 48.89 -49.92 13.17
N SER A 427 48.69 -49.99 11.84
CA SER A 427 49.00 -51.20 11.07
C SER A 427 50.49 -51.54 11.09
N SER A 428 51.35 -50.52 10.99
CA SER A 428 52.81 -50.72 11.08
C SER A 428 53.23 -51.22 12.46
N ASN A 429 52.66 -50.66 13.53
CA ASN A 429 52.96 -51.07 14.89
C ASN A 429 52.48 -52.51 15.18
N GLU A 430 51.33 -52.91 14.65
CA GLU A 430 50.83 -54.29 14.77
C GLU A 430 51.74 -55.32 14.09
N GLU A 431 52.33 -54.98 12.94
CA GLU A 431 53.32 -55.82 12.26
C GLU A 431 54.62 -55.94 13.07
N ILE A 432 55.12 -54.83 13.62
CA ILE A 432 56.30 -54.81 14.49
C ILE A 432 56.07 -55.64 15.74
N LEU A 433 54.90 -55.49 16.40
CA LEU A 433 54.54 -56.30 17.57
C LEU A 433 54.53 -57.79 17.24
N LYS A 434 53.95 -58.20 16.11
CA LYS A 434 53.98 -59.62 15.68
C LYS A 434 55.42 -60.12 15.53
N HIS A 435 56.28 -59.32 14.92
CA HIS A 435 57.70 -59.67 14.78
C HIS A 435 58.40 -59.83 16.12
N TYR A 436 58.23 -58.87 17.04
CA TYR A 436 58.84 -58.93 18.38
C TYR A 436 58.33 -60.11 19.20
N HIS A 437 57.03 -60.43 19.13
CA HIS A 437 56.48 -61.60 19.81
C HIS A 437 57.08 -62.91 19.30
N ILE A 438 57.24 -63.06 17.98
CA ILE A 438 57.87 -64.24 17.37
C ILE A 438 59.35 -64.34 17.77
N GLU A 439 60.09 -63.23 17.78
CA GLU A 439 61.49 -63.20 18.18
C GLU A 439 61.67 -63.55 19.66
N LEU A 440 60.77 -63.04 20.51
CA LEU A 440 60.74 -63.34 21.94
C LEU A 440 60.44 -64.81 22.22
N GLU A 441 59.48 -65.41 21.52
CA GLU A 441 59.17 -66.84 21.63
C GLU A 441 60.34 -67.73 21.17
N LYS A 442 61.04 -67.34 20.11
CA LYS A 442 62.24 -68.05 19.65
C LYS A 442 63.35 -68.01 20.71
N MET A 443 63.58 -66.85 21.32
CA MET A 443 64.55 -66.69 22.41
C MET A 443 64.17 -67.50 23.66
N ARG A 444 62.87 -67.59 24.00
CA ARG A 444 62.38 -68.42 25.11
C ARG A 444 62.56 -69.92 24.86
N LYS A 445 62.43 -70.38 23.60
CA LYS A 445 62.58 -71.80 23.23
C LYS A 445 64.03 -72.27 23.07
N SER A 446 65.00 -71.37 22.91
CA SER A 446 66.40 -71.73 22.63
C SER A 446 67.29 -72.00 23.86
N SER A 447 66.75 -71.98 25.10
CA SER A 447 67.41 -72.43 26.34
C SER A 447 68.91 -72.10 26.52
N THR A 448 69.33 -70.86 26.28
CA THR A 448 70.65 -70.36 26.69
C THR A 448 70.52 -69.37 27.84
N GLU A 449 70.79 -69.80 29.08
CA GLU A 449 70.83 -68.99 30.30
C GLU A 449 72.14 -68.17 30.36
N THR A 450 72.31 -67.21 29.46
CA THR A 450 73.40 -66.24 29.52
C THR A 450 72.85 -64.90 30.03
N THR A 451 73.58 -64.20 30.89
CA THR A 451 73.14 -62.88 31.43
C THR A 451 72.78 -61.88 30.32
N ALA A 452 73.50 -61.93 29.19
CA ALA A 452 73.22 -61.11 28.01
C ALA A 452 71.91 -61.48 27.27
N SER A 453 71.50 -62.75 27.24
CA SER A 453 70.24 -63.15 26.60
C SER A 453 69.02 -62.79 27.45
N ILE A 454 69.14 -62.91 28.78
CA ILE A 454 68.13 -62.48 29.75
C ILE A 454 67.91 -60.96 29.67
N GLN A 455 69.01 -60.19 29.61
CA GLN A 455 68.93 -58.74 29.46
C GLN A 455 68.28 -58.33 28.13
N LYS A 456 68.68 -58.97 27.02
CA LYS A 456 68.09 -58.69 25.70
C LYS A 456 66.61 -59.07 25.62
N SER A 457 66.19 -60.17 26.26
CA SER A 457 64.77 -60.51 26.35
C SER A 457 63.99 -59.51 27.18
N ALA A 458 64.53 -59.02 28.30
CA ALA A 458 63.88 -58.01 29.13
C ALA A 458 63.74 -56.66 28.40
N GLU A 459 64.76 -56.24 27.64
CA GLU A 459 64.70 -55.04 26.79
C GLU A 459 63.63 -55.18 25.69
N LEU A 460 63.50 -56.37 25.08
CA LEU A 460 62.48 -56.63 24.07
C LEU A 460 61.07 -56.67 24.67
N GLU A 461 60.89 -57.24 25.87
CA GLU A 461 59.63 -57.20 26.62
C GLU A 461 59.22 -55.76 26.96
N GLN A 462 60.18 -54.93 27.37
CA GLN A 462 59.94 -53.52 27.63
C GLN A 462 59.51 -52.76 26.35
N GLN A 463 60.13 -53.04 25.21
CA GLN A 463 59.74 -52.44 23.93
C GLN A 463 58.34 -52.87 23.48
N ILE A 464 57.98 -54.14 23.66
CA ILE A 464 56.61 -54.64 23.40
C ILE A 464 55.60 -53.89 24.26
N TYR A 465 55.84 -53.83 25.58
CA TYR A 465 54.95 -53.17 26.52
C TYR A 465 54.70 -51.68 26.17
N LEU A 466 55.76 -50.95 25.84
CA LEU A 466 55.63 -49.53 25.45
C LEU A 466 54.86 -49.34 24.14
N LEU A 467 55.10 -50.19 23.14
CA LEU A 467 54.39 -50.10 21.85
C LEU A 467 52.91 -50.50 21.98
N GLU A 468 52.59 -51.44 22.89
CA GLU A 468 51.22 -51.84 23.22
C GLU A 468 50.43 -50.70 23.87
N ILE A 469 51.02 -50.00 24.84
CA ILE A 469 50.42 -48.79 25.43
C ILE A 469 50.13 -47.75 24.34
N GLN A 470 51.12 -47.47 23.48
CA GLN A 470 50.96 -46.51 22.39
C GLN A 470 49.84 -46.90 21.41
N ASN A 471 49.71 -48.19 21.11
CA ASN A 471 48.62 -48.68 20.25
C ASN A 471 47.25 -48.58 20.91
N GLU A 472 47.14 -48.85 22.21
CA GLU A 472 45.89 -48.67 22.96
C GLU A 472 45.45 -47.20 22.98
N GLU A 473 46.38 -46.25 23.17
CA GLU A 473 46.08 -44.82 23.06
C GLU A 473 45.56 -44.43 21.66
N LEU A 474 46.22 -44.91 20.60
CA LEU A 474 45.81 -44.64 19.21
C LEU A 474 44.44 -45.24 18.89
N LYS A 475 44.14 -46.46 19.39
CA LYS A 475 42.83 -47.11 19.25
C LYS A 475 41.74 -46.33 19.98
N GLN A 476 42.00 -45.82 21.19
CA GLN A 476 41.04 -44.97 21.92
C GLN A 476 40.71 -43.70 21.12
N HIS A 477 41.71 -43.04 20.53
CA HIS A 477 41.49 -41.87 19.66
C HIS A 477 40.61 -42.18 18.44
N LEU A 478 40.69 -43.39 17.87
CA LEU A 478 39.83 -43.83 16.77
C LEU A 478 38.41 -44.15 17.23
N ALA A 479 38.26 -44.89 18.34
CA ALA A 479 36.98 -45.33 18.89
C ALA A 479 36.06 -44.14 19.24
N VAL A 480 36.61 -43.10 19.90
CA VAL A 480 35.87 -41.87 20.21
C VAL A 480 35.31 -41.19 18.95
N ARG A 481 36.01 -41.34 17.81
CA ARG A 481 35.61 -40.70 16.55
C ARG A 481 34.62 -41.53 15.74
N GLU A 482 34.70 -42.85 15.83
CA GLU A 482 33.72 -43.77 15.24
C GLU A 482 32.38 -43.69 15.98
N GLN A 483 32.38 -43.59 17.31
CA GLN A 483 31.17 -43.33 18.10
C GLN A 483 30.51 -42.00 17.72
N LYS A 484 31.29 -40.93 17.54
CA LYS A 484 30.76 -39.64 17.05
C LYS A 484 30.15 -39.76 15.66
N LYS A 485 30.74 -40.56 14.77
CA LYS A 485 30.25 -40.77 13.40
C LYS A 485 28.92 -41.53 13.39
N GLN A 486 28.81 -42.59 14.19
CA GLN A 486 27.55 -43.33 14.39
C GLN A 486 26.46 -42.43 14.97
N LYS A 487 26.77 -41.62 16.00
CA LYS A 487 25.79 -40.68 16.57
C LYS A 487 25.27 -39.68 15.54
N THR A 488 26.13 -39.13 14.69
CA THR A 488 25.74 -38.20 13.62
C THR A 488 24.98 -38.88 12.46
N GLU A 489 25.26 -40.15 12.18
CA GLU A 489 24.51 -40.93 11.19
C GLU A 489 23.10 -41.28 11.70
N THR A 490 22.95 -41.70 12.96
CA THR A 490 21.65 -41.95 13.60
C THR A 490 20.81 -40.67 13.69
N GLU A 491 21.41 -39.53 14.02
CA GLU A 491 20.72 -38.23 14.03
C GLU A 491 20.27 -37.79 12.62
N ARG A 492 20.99 -38.15 11.55
CA ARG A 492 20.61 -37.83 10.15
C ARG A 492 19.47 -38.69 9.63
N THR A 493 19.38 -39.96 10.00
CA THR A 493 18.22 -40.83 9.68
C THR A 493 16.97 -40.41 10.45
N HIS A 494 17.11 -39.83 11.64
CA HIS A 494 15.97 -39.27 12.39
C HIS A 494 15.48 -37.90 11.87
N LEU A 495 16.28 -37.16 11.09
CA LEU A 495 15.96 -35.81 10.61
C LEU A 495 15.34 -35.76 9.20
N SER A 496 15.17 -36.90 8.51
CA SER A 496 14.67 -36.95 7.12
C SER A 496 13.19 -37.33 6.97
N VAL A 497 12.37 -37.24 8.03
CA VAL A 497 10.92 -37.44 7.92
C VAL A 497 10.24 -36.07 7.97
N SER A 498 9.79 -35.61 6.80
CA SER A 498 8.77 -34.57 6.66
C SER A 498 7.51 -35.05 7.39
N ASP A 499 7.38 -34.76 8.68
CA ASP A 499 6.15 -35.03 9.41
C ASP A 499 5.11 -33.97 9.05
N GLU A 500 4.10 -34.37 8.29
CA GLU A 500 2.91 -33.56 7.97
C GLU A 500 2.30 -32.88 9.21
N GLY A 501 2.42 -33.49 10.39
CA GLY A 501 2.01 -32.90 11.67
C GLY A 501 2.82 -31.68 12.12
N TYR A 502 4.13 -31.61 11.84
CA TYR A 502 4.95 -30.43 12.15
C TYR A 502 4.56 -29.25 11.25
N ASN A 503 4.36 -29.52 9.97
CA ASN A 503 3.85 -28.53 9.02
C ASN A 503 2.44 -28.05 9.40
N LEU A 504 1.59 -28.94 9.93
CA LEU A 504 0.27 -28.58 10.45
C LEU A 504 0.37 -27.61 11.65
N PHE A 505 1.27 -27.85 12.61
CA PHE A 505 1.49 -26.92 13.73
C PHE A 505 1.99 -25.54 13.29
N ILE A 506 2.95 -25.50 12.37
CA ILE A 506 3.47 -24.23 11.82
C ILE A 506 2.36 -23.50 11.07
N LYS A 507 1.58 -24.20 10.24
CA LYS A 507 0.47 -23.62 9.48
C LYS A 507 -0.61 -23.05 10.41
N LEU A 508 -1.06 -23.83 11.40
CA LEU A 508 -2.10 -23.40 12.35
C LEU A 508 -1.67 -22.21 13.20
N LYS A 509 -0.37 -22.07 13.48
CA LYS A 509 0.18 -20.96 14.26
C LYS A 509 0.45 -19.71 13.43
N ALA A 510 0.86 -19.87 12.16
CA ALA A 510 1.12 -18.75 11.27
C ALA A 510 -0.17 -18.14 10.72
N GLU A 511 -1.16 -18.97 10.39
CA GLU A 511 -2.43 -18.57 9.80
C GLU A 511 -3.60 -19.35 10.44
N PRO A 512 -4.07 -18.91 11.64
CA PRO A 512 -5.21 -19.53 12.30
C PRO A 512 -6.43 -19.44 11.39
N SER A 513 -6.86 -20.57 10.87
CA SER A 513 -8.07 -20.73 10.05
C SER A 513 -8.83 -21.93 10.56
N TYR A 514 -10.14 -21.99 10.30
CA TYR A 514 -10.91 -23.17 10.65
C TYR A 514 -10.34 -24.39 9.90
N VAL A 515 -9.92 -25.40 10.66
CA VAL A 515 -9.42 -26.67 10.12
C VAL A 515 -10.27 -27.78 10.70
N PHE A 516 -10.91 -28.56 9.84
CA PHE A 516 -11.51 -29.82 10.25
C PHE A 516 -10.40 -30.78 10.67
N ILE A 517 -10.28 -31.03 11.97
CA ILE A 517 -9.34 -32.04 12.50
C ILE A 517 -10.05 -33.39 12.40
N GLY A 518 -9.77 -34.12 11.32
CA GLY A 518 -10.22 -35.50 11.14
C GLY A 518 -9.38 -36.49 11.95
N GLU A 519 -9.67 -37.79 11.80
CA GLU A 519 -8.95 -38.82 12.56
C GLU A 519 -7.45 -38.88 12.23
N LYS A 520 -7.09 -38.60 10.98
CA LYS A 520 -5.70 -38.60 10.52
C LYS A 520 -4.92 -37.41 11.09
N GLU A 521 -5.54 -36.24 11.10
CA GLU A 521 -4.97 -35.02 11.67
C GLU A 521 -4.80 -35.16 13.18
N HIS A 522 -5.78 -35.77 13.87
CA HIS A 522 -5.67 -36.11 15.29
C HIS A 522 -4.45 -36.99 15.57
N GLU A 523 -4.29 -38.09 14.82
CA GLU A 523 -3.16 -39.01 14.98
C GLU A 523 -1.82 -38.32 14.73
N HIS A 524 -1.76 -37.45 13.71
CA HIS A 524 -0.58 -36.65 13.41
C HIS A 524 -0.22 -35.66 14.52
N LEU A 525 -1.22 -34.98 15.11
CA LEU A 525 -1.03 -34.08 16.25
C LEU A 525 -0.45 -34.85 17.43
N CYS A 526 -1.11 -35.94 17.86
CA CYS A 526 -0.67 -36.78 18.98
C CYS A 526 0.75 -37.31 18.78
N ARG A 527 1.04 -37.87 17.60
CA ARG A 527 2.36 -38.40 17.26
C ARG A 527 3.45 -37.35 17.31
N ILE A 528 3.19 -36.14 16.81
CA ILE A 528 4.18 -35.06 16.86
C ILE A 528 4.35 -34.52 18.27
N THR A 529 3.28 -34.33 19.04
CA THR A 529 3.41 -33.94 20.44
C THR A 529 4.13 -34.99 21.26
N ASP A 530 3.95 -36.27 20.98
CA ASP A 530 4.68 -37.35 21.65
C ASP A 530 6.17 -37.33 21.33
N LYS A 531 6.52 -37.05 20.07
CA LYS A 531 7.91 -36.87 19.64
C LYS A 531 8.57 -35.64 20.29
N LEU A 532 7.85 -34.52 20.34
CA LEU A 532 8.40 -33.25 20.82
C LEU A 532 8.41 -33.14 22.36
N TYR A 533 7.45 -33.77 23.04
CA TYR A 533 7.17 -33.55 24.46
C TYR A 533 7.13 -34.85 25.27
N ARG A 534 8.17 -35.68 25.18
CA ARG A 534 8.33 -36.91 26.00
C ARG A 534 7.06 -37.76 26.08
N GLN A 535 6.50 -38.15 24.92
CA GLN A 535 5.27 -38.95 24.84
C GLN A 535 4.06 -38.31 25.54
N PHE A 536 3.92 -36.99 25.44
CA PHE A 536 2.89 -36.19 26.10
C PHE A 536 1.45 -36.67 25.93
N ALA A 537 0.99 -36.89 24.69
CA ALA A 537 -0.37 -37.34 24.38
C ALA A 537 -0.60 -38.76 24.90
N THR A 538 0.35 -39.67 24.67
CA THR A 538 0.31 -41.04 25.20
C THR A 538 0.26 -41.04 26.74
N ARG A 539 1.05 -40.18 27.39
CA ARG A 539 1.05 -40.01 28.84
C ARG A 539 -0.25 -39.42 29.37
N LEU A 540 -0.82 -38.43 28.70
CA LEU A 540 -2.12 -37.86 29.06
C LEU A 540 -3.22 -38.91 28.99
N GLN A 541 -3.26 -39.69 27.91
CA GLN A 541 -4.26 -40.75 27.71
C GLN A 541 -4.12 -41.88 28.75
N THR A 542 -2.89 -42.26 29.09
CA THR A 542 -2.64 -43.34 30.06
C THR A 542 -2.85 -42.89 31.51
N THR A 543 -2.48 -41.65 31.84
CA THR A 543 -2.61 -41.09 33.20
C THR A 543 -4.05 -40.65 33.49
N TYR A 544 -4.76 -40.10 32.49
CA TYR A 544 -6.11 -39.57 32.64
C TYR A 544 -7.06 -40.22 31.64
N GLN A 545 -7.50 -41.44 31.97
CA GLN A 545 -8.37 -42.25 31.11
C GLN A 545 -9.77 -41.63 30.87
N GLU A 546 -10.17 -40.63 31.66
CA GLU A 546 -11.43 -39.89 31.49
C GLU A 546 -11.38 -38.82 30.38
N LEU A 547 -10.20 -38.54 29.80
CA LEU A 547 -10.06 -37.56 28.73
C LEU A 547 -10.59 -38.11 27.40
N THR A 548 -11.42 -37.31 26.73
CA THR A 548 -11.93 -37.65 25.40
C THR A 548 -10.90 -37.34 24.31
N LYS A 549 -11.08 -37.90 23.11
CA LYS A 549 -10.26 -37.61 21.92
C LYS A 549 -10.09 -36.10 21.69
N HIS A 550 -11.18 -35.34 21.80
CA HIS A 550 -11.18 -33.89 21.64
C HIS A 550 -10.48 -33.13 22.78
N ASP A 551 -10.51 -33.67 24.01
CA ASP A 551 -9.75 -33.07 25.11
C ASP A 551 -8.24 -33.24 24.89
N ILE A 552 -7.81 -34.41 24.39
CA ILE A 552 -6.41 -34.67 24.05
C ILE A 552 -5.95 -33.75 22.91
N GLU A 553 -6.77 -33.52 21.88
CA GLU A 553 -6.47 -32.53 20.82
C GLU A 553 -6.25 -31.14 21.40
N THR A 554 -7.17 -30.70 22.26
CA THR A 554 -7.10 -29.39 22.91
C THR A 554 -5.83 -29.28 23.74
N CYS A 555 -5.47 -30.30 24.51
CA CYS A 555 -4.23 -30.35 25.28
C CYS A 555 -2.98 -30.33 24.40
N CYS A 556 -2.98 -31.04 23.28
CA CYS A 556 -1.86 -31.05 22.33
C CYS A 556 -1.61 -29.67 21.71
N LEU A 557 -2.67 -28.98 21.30
CA LEU A 557 -2.58 -27.61 20.74
C LEU A 557 -2.16 -26.59 21.81
N LEU A 558 -2.68 -26.70 23.04
CA LEU A 558 -2.25 -25.85 24.17
C LEU A 558 -0.78 -26.09 24.52
N LYS A 559 -0.31 -27.35 24.52
CA LYS A 559 1.10 -27.71 24.77
C LYS A 559 2.01 -27.11 23.70
N ALA A 560 1.57 -27.10 22.44
CA ALA A 560 2.25 -26.45 21.33
C ALA A 560 2.23 -24.90 21.39
N GLY A 561 1.53 -24.32 22.36
CA GLY A 561 1.52 -22.89 22.64
C GLY A 561 0.48 -22.09 21.83
N LEU A 562 -0.60 -22.74 21.38
CA LEU A 562 -1.75 -22.02 20.81
C LEU A 562 -2.59 -21.39 21.93
N THR A 563 -3.00 -20.16 21.70
CA THR A 563 -3.81 -19.33 22.60
C THR A 563 -5.30 -19.67 22.51
N ASN A 564 -6.07 -19.24 23.52
CA ASN A 564 -7.53 -19.42 23.50
C ASN A 564 -8.21 -18.76 22.28
N GLN A 565 -7.66 -17.63 21.78
CA GLN A 565 -8.17 -16.96 20.58
C GLN A 565 -7.92 -17.81 19.34
N GLU A 566 -6.71 -18.36 19.19
CA GLU A 566 -6.36 -19.23 18.05
C GLU A 566 -7.18 -20.53 18.07
N LEU A 567 -7.36 -21.16 19.24
CA LEU A 567 -8.23 -22.32 19.38
C LEU A 567 -9.69 -22.01 19.02
N SER A 568 -10.18 -20.81 19.32
CA SER A 568 -11.54 -20.40 18.96
C SER A 568 -11.75 -20.33 17.45
N ILE A 569 -10.72 -19.89 16.71
CA ILE A 569 -10.72 -19.87 15.25
C ILE A 569 -10.61 -21.29 14.68
N ILE A 570 -9.66 -22.09 15.19
CA ILE A 570 -9.39 -23.45 14.69
C ILE A 570 -10.59 -24.36 14.87
N PHE A 571 -11.26 -24.30 16.02
CA PHE A 571 -12.44 -25.10 16.31
C PHE A 571 -13.76 -24.46 15.85
N ASN A 572 -13.72 -23.29 15.18
CA ASN A 572 -14.91 -22.49 14.81
C ASN A 572 -15.91 -22.36 15.97
N ASN A 573 -15.41 -21.86 17.10
CA ASN A 573 -16.13 -21.72 18.35
C ASN A 573 -15.85 -20.34 18.98
N THR A 574 -16.59 -19.97 20.02
CA THR A 574 -16.30 -18.71 20.76
C THR A 574 -15.21 -18.91 21.81
N PRO A 575 -14.42 -17.87 22.16
CA PRO A 575 -13.44 -17.97 23.24
C PRO A 575 -14.04 -18.43 24.58
N ALA A 576 -15.29 -18.07 24.86
CA ALA A 576 -16.03 -18.53 26.04
C ALA A 576 -16.28 -20.05 26.02
N ALA A 577 -16.54 -20.64 24.84
CA ALA A 577 -16.68 -22.10 24.69
C ALA A 577 -15.35 -22.82 24.92
N ILE A 578 -14.22 -22.25 24.46
CA ILE A 578 -12.88 -22.78 24.73
C ILE A 578 -12.58 -22.76 26.24
N THR A 579 -12.89 -21.67 26.93
CA THR A 579 -12.74 -21.57 28.40
C THR A 579 -13.57 -22.63 29.13
N LYS A 580 -14.81 -22.87 28.70
CA LYS A 580 -15.63 -23.96 29.25
C LYS A 580 -15.01 -25.34 28.98
N SER A 581 -14.46 -25.55 27.78
CA SER A 581 -13.74 -26.78 27.42
C SER A 581 -12.54 -27.02 28.34
N LYS A 582 -11.70 -26.00 28.57
CA LYS A 582 -10.56 -26.05 29.51
C LYS A 582 -11.00 -26.37 30.93
N ASN A 583 -12.09 -25.76 31.41
CA ASN A 583 -12.63 -26.06 32.73
C ASN A 583 -13.16 -27.50 32.85
N ARG A 584 -13.70 -28.07 31.77
CA ARG A 584 -14.08 -29.49 31.72
C ARG A 584 -12.86 -30.40 31.77
N ILE A 585 -11.80 -30.07 31.04
CA ILE A 585 -10.52 -30.79 31.07
C ILE A 585 -9.94 -30.76 32.48
N LYS A 586 -9.83 -29.57 33.11
CA LYS A 586 -9.35 -29.41 34.49
C LYS A 586 -10.07 -30.34 35.48
N LYS A 587 -11.40 -30.43 35.38
CA LYS A 587 -12.21 -31.32 36.22
C LYS A 587 -11.88 -32.80 35.99
N ARG A 588 -11.73 -33.23 34.72
CA ARG A 588 -11.39 -34.61 34.34
C ARG A 588 -10.00 -35.05 34.79
N ILE A 589 -9.06 -34.11 34.92
CA ILE A 589 -7.70 -34.39 35.40
C ILE A 589 -7.50 -34.08 36.90
N GLY A 590 -8.58 -33.69 37.61
CA GLY A 590 -8.55 -33.46 39.05
C GLY A 590 -7.76 -32.22 39.51
N LEU A 591 -7.61 -31.19 38.68
CA LEU A 591 -6.91 -29.96 39.07
C LEU A 591 -7.76 -29.07 39.98
N ASN A 592 -7.14 -28.54 41.03
CA ASN A 592 -7.75 -27.55 41.93
C ASN A 592 -8.09 -26.24 41.19
N GLY A 593 -9.09 -25.51 41.69
CA GLY A 593 -9.62 -24.30 41.05
C GLY A 593 -8.57 -23.22 40.77
N ASP A 594 -7.54 -23.14 41.61
CA ASP A 594 -6.49 -22.11 41.54
C ASP A 594 -5.38 -22.44 40.52
N THR A 595 -5.27 -23.69 40.05
CA THR A 595 -4.20 -24.08 39.12
C THR A 595 -4.60 -23.80 37.67
N ASN A 596 -3.75 -23.08 36.94
CA ASN A 596 -3.95 -22.83 35.51
C ASN A 596 -3.67 -24.10 34.69
N LEU A 597 -4.59 -24.47 33.79
CA LEU A 597 -4.46 -25.66 32.95
C LEU A 597 -3.25 -25.53 32.03
N ASP A 598 -2.98 -24.34 31.50
CA ASP A 598 -1.91 -24.13 30.53
C ASP A 598 -0.56 -24.31 31.21
N SER A 599 -0.39 -23.73 32.40
CA SER A 599 0.82 -23.92 33.22
C SER A 599 1.03 -25.39 33.56
N PHE A 600 -0.02 -26.09 34.00
CA PHE A 600 0.05 -27.53 34.27
C PHE A 600 0.47 -28.32 33.02
N LEU A 601 -0.19 -28.08 31.88
CA LEU A 601 0.12 -28.79 30.65
C LEU A 601 1.53 -28.47 30.17
N GLN A 602 2.06 -27.26 30.38
CA GLN A 602 3.44 -26.92 30.01
C GLN A 602 4.48 -27.68 30.86
N GLU A 603 4.19 -27.97 32.13
CA GLU A 603 5.07 -28.71 33.03
C GLU A 603 4.91 -30.24 32.93
N PHE A 604 3.70 -30.73 32.62
CA PHE A 604 3.40 -32.13 32.35
C PHE A 604 4.17 -32.64 31.13
#